data_AF-A0A8C9V5Z4-F1
#
_entry.id   AF-A0A8C9V5Z4-F1
#
_cell.length_a   1.000
_cell.length_b   1.000
_cell.length_c   1.000
_cell.angle_alpha   90.00
_cell.angle_beta   90.00
_cell.angle_gamma   90.00
#
_symmetry.space_group_name_H-M   'P 1'
#
loop_
_entity.id
_entity.type
_entity.pdbx_description
1 polymer ?
#
loop_
_entity_poly.entity_id
_entity_poly.type
_entity_poly.pdbx_seq_one_letter_code
_entity_poly.pdbx_strand_id
1 'polypeptide(L)'
;MSGCCSCAQHVKKLSEQISVMRKEIKNLRQKLEGALLSHKKHLSHLQAAFTASDRKGATPGARTTPKEHVAGGISLEQGLIETVPIGFISSCFSAKNGTPRQPVVCRSSRATLRIRKAAFNNPEHALLGLEHYSHIWIIFLFHKNGHLSYKAKVKPPRLNGQRVGLYSTRSPHRPNALGLTLAKLDKITGDTLHLSGIDMISGTPVLDIKPYIPDYDCPQSRSGLGGEECLSACMSSGRVMLQMLQEGGRWPHS
;
A
#
# COMPACT_ATOMS: atom_id res chain seq x y z
N MET A 1 -60.09 31.97 4.66
CA MET A 1 -60.03 30.49 4.61
C MET A 1 -58.73 30.09 3.92
N SER A 2 -57.71 29.59 4.63
CA SER A 2 -56.56 28.86 4.03
C SER A 2 -55.48 28.60 5.08
N GLY A 3 -55.36 27.38 5.59
CA GLY A 3 -54.28 27.05 6.52
C GLY A 3 -54.38 25.65 7.11
N CYS A 4 -54.31 24.60 6.28
CA CYS A 4 -54.14 23.23 6.79
C CYS A 4 -53.57 22.23 5.76
N CYS A 5 -52.60 22.61 4.91
CA CYS A 5 -52.19 21.77 3.77
C CYS A 5 -50.75 21.20 3.82
N SER A 6 -49.81 21.71 4.64
CA SER A 6 -48.39 21.30 4.50
C SER A 6 -48.01 19.99 5.22
N CYS A 7 -48.60 19.70 6.38
CA CYS A 7 -48.23 18.51 7.17
C CYS A 7 -48.67 17.19 6.49
N ALA A 8 -49.90 17.16 5.95
CA ALA A 8 -50.44 15.99 5.25
C ALA A 8 -49.65 15.67 3.97
N GLN A 9 -49.18 16.69 3.24
CA GLN A 9 -48.33 16.52 2.07
C GLN A 9 -46.94 15.97 2.43
N HIS A 10 -46.37 16.41 3.55
CA HIS A 10 -45.07 15.94 4.02
C HIS A 10 -45.11 14.47 4.45
N VAL A 11 -46.16 14.07 5.20
CA VAL A 11 -46.36 12.67 5.60
C VAL A 11 -46.54 11.76 4.37
N LYS A 12 -47.28 12.22 3.35
CA LYS A 12 -47.46 11.47 2.10
C LYS A 12 -46.14 11.24 1.37
N LYS A 13 -45.31 12.29 1.26
CA LYS A 13 -43.97 12.23 0.64
C LYS A 13 -43.04 11.26 1.37
N LEU A 14 -43.03 11.27 2.70
CA LEU A 14 -42.25 10.32 3.50
C LEU A 14 -42.75 8.88 3.32
N SER A 15 -44.06 8.65 3.25
CA SER A 15 -44.60 7.30 3.00
C SER A 15 -44.22 6.76 1.62
N GLU A 16 -44.18 7.64 0.61
CA GLU A 16 -43.77 7.29 -0.75
C GLU A 16 -42.27 6.93 -0.77
N GLN A 17 -41.44 7.71 -0.08
CA GLN A 17 -40.01 7.39 0.07
C GLN A 17 -39.77 6.06 0.79
N ILE A 18 -40.50 5.78 1.88
CA ILE A 18 -40.42 4.49 2.58
C ILE A 18 -40.85 3.33 1.67
N SER A 19 -41.88 3.53 0.84
CA SER A 19 -42.33 2.54 -0.14
C SER A 19 -41.25 2.23 -1.19
N VAL A 20 -40.58 3.27 -1.70
CA VAL A 20 -39.46 3.11 -2.64
C VAL A 20 -38.29 2.38 -1.98
N MET A 21 -37.86 2.79 -0.79
CA MET A 21 -36.77 2.14 -0.07
C MET A 21 -37.06 0.66 0.23
N ARG A 22 -38.30 0.32 0.60
CA ARG A 22 -38.71 -1.08 0.82
C ARG A 22 -38.60 -1.91 -0.46
N LYS A 23 -39.00 -1.36 -1.62
CA LYS A 23 -38.84 -2.03 -2.92
C LYS A 23 -37.37 -2.22 -3.27
N GLU A 24 -36.54 -1.22 -2.99
CA GLU A 24 -35.10 -1.26 -3.27
C GLU A 24 -34.38 -2.29 -2.40
N ILE A 25 -34.68 -2.36 -1.10
CA ILE A 25 -34.19 -3.41 -0.21
C ILE A 25 -34.60 -4.80 -0.70
N LYS A 26 -35.85 -4.97 -1.16
CA LYS A 26 -36.31 -6.25 -1.73
C LYS A 26 -35.52 -6.62 -3.00
N ASN A 27 -35.27 -5.66 -3.88
CA ASN A 27 -34.50 -5.86 -5.11
C ASN A 27 -33.03 -6.23 -4.79
N LEU A 28 -32.41 -5.53 -3.83
CA LEU A 28 -31.05 -5.84 -3.37
C LEU A 28 -30.94 -7.25 -2.77
N ARG A 29 -31.91 -7.66 -1.95
CA ARG A 29 -31.97 -9.05 -1.42
C ARG A 29 -32.05 -10.09 -2.54
N GLN A 30 -32.89 -9.85 -3.55
CA GLN A 30 -33.03 -10.75 -4.69
C GLN A 30 -31.73 -10.84 -5.52
N LYS A 31 -31.02 -9.71 -5.71
CA LYS A 31 -29.71 -9.69 -6.37
C LYS A 31 -28.65 -10.47 -5.59
N LEU A 32 -28.63 -10.32 -4.26
CA LEU A 32 -27.70 -11.05 -3.39
C LEU A 32 -27.95 -12.57 -3.44
N GLU A 33 -29.21 -13.00 -3.35
CA GLU A 33 -29.58 -14.42 -3.48
C GLU A 33 -29.19 -14.99 -4.84
N GLY A 34 -29.42 -14.24 -5.93
CA GLY A 34 -28.99 -14.62 -7.28
C GLY A 34 -27.47 -14.78 -7.40
N ALA A 35 -26.70 -13.86 -6.80
CA ALA A 35 -25.25 -13.93 -6.79
C ALA A 35 -24.74 -15.13 -5.96
N LEU A 36 -25.33 -15.41 -4.79
CA LEU A 36 -24.98 -16.57 -3.96
C LEU A 36 -25.28 -17.89 -4.68
N LEU A 37 -26.42 -17.98 -5.38
CA LEU A 37 -26.79 -19.16 -6.17
C LEU A 37 -25.82 -19.38 -7.35
N SER A 38 -25.46 -18.31 -8.06
CA SER A 38 -24.45 -18.37 -9.14
C SER A 38 -23.10 -18.83 -8.59
N HIS A 39 -22.65 -18.28 -7.47
CA HIS A 39 -21.41 -18.69 -6.82
C HIS A 39 -21.44 -20.17 -6.41
N LYS A 40 -22.54 -20.64 -5.80
CA LYS A 40 -22.71 -22.06 -5.43
C LYS A 40 -22.65 -22.98 -6.65
N LYS A 41 -23.24 -22.57 -7.79
CA LYS A 41 -23.13 -23.31 -9.05
C LYS A 41 -21.69 -23.37 -9.54
N HIS A 42 -20.97 -22.25 -9.55
CA HIS A 42 -19.56 -22.21 -9.95
C HIS A 42 -18.71 -23.15 -9.09
N LEU A 43 -18.91 -23.17 -7.76
CA LEU A 43 -18.22 -24.10 -6.87
C LEU A 43 -18.53 -25.56 -7.21
N SER A 44 -19.79 -25.90 -7.48
CA SER A 44 -20.15 -27.26 -7.88
C SER A 44 -19.54 -27.69 -9.22
N HIS A 45 -19.43 -26.78 -10.19
CA HIS A 45 -18.75 -27.04 -11.46
C HIS A 45 -17.25 -27.25 -11.27
N LEU A 46 -16.61 -26.46 -10.41
CA LEU A 46 -15.19 -26.62 -10.08
C LEU A 46 -14.93 -27.96 -9.37
N GLN A 47 -15.78 -28.35 -8.42
CA GLN A 47 -15.69 -29.65 -7.75
C GLN A 47 -15.85 -30.83 -8.73
N ALA A 48 -16.79 -30.73 -9.68
CA ALA A 48 -16.94 -31.72 -10.73
C ALA A 48 -15.72 -31.81 -11.67
N ALA A 49 -15.12 -30.67 -12.03
CA ALA A 49 -13.91 -30.64 -12.86
C ALA A 49 -12.68 -31.21 -12.14
N PHE A 50 -12.57 -30.98 -10.83
CA PHE A 50 -11.48 -31.50 -10.01
C PHE A 50 -11.57 -33.03 -9.86
N THR A 51 -12.76 -33.55 -9.54
CA THR A 51 -13.00 -35.00 -9.43
C THR A 51 -12.84 -35.76 -10.75
N ALA A 52 -13.08 -35.11 -11.89
CA ALA A 52 -12.82 -35.70 -13.21
C ALA A 52 -11.32 -35.81 -13.55
N SER A 53 -10.48 -34.93 -12.98
CA SER A 53 -9.03 -34.92 -13.22
C SER A 53 -8.28 -35.98 -12.42
N ASP A 54 -8.81 -36.37 -11.25
CA ASP A 54 -8.21 -37.36 -10.35
C ASP A 54 -8.25 -38.81 -10.88
N ARG A 55 -9.02 -39.07 -11.95
CA ARG A 55 -9.12 -40.40 -12.59
C ARG A 55 -8.10 -40.66 -13.70
N LYS A 56 -7.23 -39.71 -14.05
CA LYS A 56 -6.32 -39.81 -15.22
C LYS A 56 -4.82 -39.87 -14.91
N GLY A 57 -4.38 -39.98 -13.66
CA GLY A 57 -2.93 -40.02 -13.34
C GLY A 57 -2.58 -40.98 -12.22
N ALA A 58 -2.29 -42.24 -12.56
CA ALA A 58 -1.64 -43.19 -11.67
C ALA A 58 -0.17 -43.40 -12.08
N THR A 59 0.77 -42.87 -11.29
CA THR A 59 2.15 -43.40 -11.11
C THR A 59 2.81 -42.70 -9.91
N PRO A 60 3.58 -43.40 -9.05
CA PRO A 60 3.98 -42.86 -7.75
C PRO A 60 5.41 -42.29 -7.76
N GLY A 61 5.59 -41.10 -7.19
CA GLY A 61 6.92 -40.62 -6.81
C GLY A 61 7.03 -39.09 -6.68
N ALA A 62 7.43 -38.64 -5.49
CA ALA A 62 7.88 -37.28 -5.14
C ALA A 62 6.82 -36.16 -5.04
N ARG A 63 6.23 -36.15 -3.85
CA ARG A 63 5.51 -35.10 -3.12
C ARG A 63 6.01 -33.66 -3.37
N THR A 64 5.17 -32.82 -3.98
CA THR A 64 5.07 -31.38 -3.68
C THR A 64 3.62 -30.93 -3.79
N THR A 65 3.04 -30.55 -2.65
CA THR A 65 1.69 -30.01 -2.51
C THR A 65 1.58 -28.60 -3.11
N PRO A 66 0.63 -28.29 -3.99
CA PRO A 66 0.20 -26.92 -4.25
C PRO A 66 -0.78 -26.52 -3.15
N LYS A 67 -0.40 -25.62 -2.24
CA LYS A 67 -1.32 -25.06 -1.25
C LYS A 67 -2.14 -23.93 -1.88
N GLU A 68 -3.45 -24.13 -1.82
CA GLU A 68 -4.52 -23.16 -2.08
C GLU A 68 -4.35 -21.90 -1.20
N HIS A 69 -4.51 -20.71 -1.80
CA HIS A 69 -4.71 -19.48 -1.03
C HIS A 69 -6.17 -19.42 -0.57
N VAL A 70 -6.37 -19.80 0.69
CA VAL A 70 -7.64 -19.66 1.42
C VAL A 70 -7.72 -18.23 1.95
N ALA A 71 -8.76 -17.50 1.54
CA ALA A 71 -9.19 -16.27 2.20
C ALA A 71 -9.77 -16.61 3.58
N GLY A 72 -8.91 -16.58 4.60
CA GLY A 72 -9.27 -16.62 6.02
C GLY A 72 -8.39 -15.62 6.74
N GLY A 73 -8.95 -14.83 7.65
CA GLY A 73 -8.25 -13.74 8.35
C GLY A 73 -6.86 -14.19 8.84
N ILE A 74 -5.82 -13.56 8.30
CA ILE A 74 -4.43 -13.86 8.68
C ILE A 74 -4.29 -13.40 10.13
N SER A 75 -4.12 -14.36 11.05
CA SER A 75 -3.59 -14.03 12.38
C SER A 75 -2.18 -13.49 12.17
N LEU A 76 -1.99 -12.18 12.30
CA LEU A 76 -0.69 -11.52 12.17
C LEU A 76 0.28 -11.91 13.29
N GLU A 77 -0.20 -12.65 14.30
CA GLU A 77 0.55 -13.03 15.49
C GLU A 77 1.58 -14.14 15.22
N GLN A 78 1.39 -14.96 14.19
CA GLN A 78 2.31 -16.08 13.89
C GLN A 78 2.36 -16.38 12.38
N GLY A 79 3.57 -16.52 11.83
CA GLY A 79 3.80 -17.10 10.51
C GLY A 79 4.34 -16.14 9.44
N LEU A 80 4.16 -16.53 8.18
CA LEU A 80 4.59 -15.79 7.00
C LEU A 80 3.55 -14.73 6.63
N ILE A 81 3.98 -13.48 6.50
CA ILE A 81 3.12 -12.39 6.05
C ILE A 81 3.23 -12.28 4.53
N GLU A 82 2.11 -12.50 3.84
CA GLU A 82 2.00 -12.24 2.41
C GLU A 82 1.77 -10.74 2.18
N THR A 83 2.48 -10.17 1.20
CA THR A 83 2.34 -8.76 0.84
C THR A 83 2.06 -8.62 -0.65
N VAL A 84 1.25 -7.63 -1.01
CA VAL A 84 0.89 -7.33 -2.40
C VAL A 84 1.50 -5.99 -2.79
N PRO A 85 2.26 -5.90 -3.89
CA PRO A 85 2.78 -4.62 -4.36
C PRO A 85 1.65 -3.69 -4.81
N ILE A 86 1.64 -2.46 -4.28
CA ILE A 86 0.72 -1.39 -4.69
C ILE A 86 1.09 -0.84 -6.07
N GLY A 87 2.35 -0.96 -6.48
CA GLY A 87 2.88 -0.40 -7.72
C GLY A 87 4.29 -0.86 -8.01
N PHE A 88 4.81 -0.46 -9.17
CA PHE A 88 6.18 -0.71 -9.58
C PHE A 88 6.86 0.60 -9.98
N ILE A 89 8.12 0.75 -9.60
CA ILE A 89 8.95 1.89 -10.00
C ILE A 89 9.32 1.77 -11.47
N SER A 90 9.14 2.85 -12.22
CA SER A 90 9.83 3.09 -13.50
C SER A 90 10.87 4.18 -13.27
N SER A 91 12.15 3.86 -13.40
CA SER A 91 13.25 4.80 -13.13
C SER A 91 14.29 4.83 -14.22
N CYS A 92 15.17 5.84 -14.18
CA CYS A 92 16.34 5.94 -15.05
C CYS A 92 17.40 4.85 -14.80
N PHE A 93 17.24 3.99 -13.79
CA PHE A 93 18.18 2.94 -13.46
C PHE A 93 17.68 1.56 -13.95
N SER A 94 18.29 1.04 -15.02
CA SER A 94 17.93 -0.27 -15.58
C SER A 94 18.53 -1.46 -14.81
N ALA A 95 19.68 -1.25 -14.14
CA ALA A 95 20.40 -2.27 -13.40
C ALA A 95 20.98 -1.70 -12.09
N LYS A 96 21.36 -2.61 -11.18
CA LYS A 96 21.94 -2.24 -9.87
C LYS A 96 23.27 -1.47 -10.00
N ASN A 97 24.03 -1.75 -11.05
CA ASN A 97 25.29 -1.08 -11.31
C ASN A 97 24.99 0.36 -11.75
N GLY A 98 25.48 1.33 -10.98
CA GLY A 98 25.21 2.76 -11.21
C GLY A 98 23.97 3.30 -10.50
N THR A 99 23.16 2.45 -9.84
CA THR A 99 22.13 2.95 -8.92
C THR A 99 22.81 3.53 -7.67
N PRO A 100 22.46 4.74 -7.23
CA PRO A 100 23.04 5.32 -6.03
C PRO A 100 22.74 4.41 -4.83
N ARG A 101 23.70 4.26 -3.92
CA ARG A 101 23.50 3.43 -2.71
C ARG A 101 22.53 4.06 -1.71
N GLN A 102 22.32 5.37 -1.83
CA GLN A 102 21.46 6.17 -0.98
C GLN A 102 20.86 7.30 -1.84
N PRO A 103 19.60 7.69 -1.62
CA PRO A 103 18.90 8.61 -2.51
C PRO A 103 19.49 10.03 -2.49
N VAL A 104 20.03 10.46 -1.34
CA VAL A 104 20.69 11.75 -1.13
C VAL A 104 21.89 11.96 -2.07
N VAL A 105 22.52 10.88 -2.54
CA VAL A 105 23.71 10.94 -3.39
C VAL A 105 23.38 11.45 -4.80
N CYS A 106 22.17 11.19 -5.30
CA CYS A 106 21.76 11.60 -6.65
C CYS A 106 20.38 12.24 -6.60
N ARG A 107 20.30 13.51 -6.18
CA ARG A 107 19.03 14.24 -6.08
C ARG A 107 18.34 14.47 -7.43
N SER A 108 19.08 14.43 -8.53
CA SER A 108 18.58 14.60 -9.90
C SER A 108 17.97 13.32 -10.49
N SER A 109 18.09 12.17 -9.82
CA SER A 109 17.47 10.93 -10.30
C SER A 109 15.96 11.07 -10.34
N ARG A 110 15.33 10.50 -11.37
CA ARG A 110 13.89 10.59 -11.61
C ARG A 110 13.27 9.20 -11.69
N ALA A 111 12.05 9.10 -11.18
CA ALA A 111 11.22 7.92 -11.32
C ALA A 111 9.74 8.26 -11.35
N THR A 112 8.95 7.31 -11.80
CA THR A 112 7.50 7.30 -11.59
C THR A 112 7.08 6.05 -10.83
N LEU A 113 6.04 6.18 -10.01
CA LEU A 113 5.35 5.08 -9.36
C LEU A 113 3.89 5.13 -9.80
N ARG A 114 3.44 4.12 -10.53
CA ARG A 114 2.03 3.97 -10.89
C ARG A 114 1.34 2.99 -9.96
N ILE A 115 0.27 3.42 -9.31
CA ILE A 115 -0.54 2.58 -8.44
C ILE A 115 -1.39 1.63 -9.28
N ARG A 116 -1.44 0.35 -8.89
CA ARG A 116 -2.12 -0.70 -9.64
C ARG A 116 -3.62 -0.67 -9.36
N LYS A 117 -4.41 -0.77 -10.42
CA LYS A 117 -5.86 -1.02 -10.32
C LYS A 117 -6.23 -2.34 -9.63
N ALA A 118 -5.29 -3.29 -9.59
CA ALA A 118 -5.46 -4.54 -8.84
C ALA A 118 -5.43 -4.32 -7.31
N ALA A 119 -4.82 -3.22 -6.84
CA ALA A 119 -4.81 -2.86 -5.42
C ALA A 119 -6.05 -2.05 -5.04
N PHE A 120 -6.52 -1.16 -5.93
CA PHE A 120 -7.68 -0.29 -5.70
C PHE A 120 -8.49 -0.12 -6.98
N ASN A 121 -9.83 -0.10 -6.87
CA ASN A 121 -10.71 0.15 -8.03
C ASN A 121 -10.46 1.53 -8.66
N ASN A 122 -10.27 2.57 -7.82
CA ASN A 122 -9.95 3.95 -8.19
C ASN A 122 -8.63 4.35 -7.52
N PRO A 123 -7.47 3.96 -8.09
CA PRO A 123 -6.16 4.13 -7.44
C PRO A 123 -5.80 5.60 -7.15
N GLU A 124 -6.26 6.54 -7.96
CA GLU A 124 -6.07 7.97 -7.77
C GLU A 124 -6.70 8.49 -6.46
N HIS A 125 -7.79 7.88 -5.97
CA HIS A 125 -8.43 8.29 -4.72
C HIS A 125 -7.53 8.05 -3.50
N ALA A 126 -6.67 7.02 -3.56
CA ALA A 126 -5.72 6.71 -2.49
C ALA A 126 -4.56 7.73 -2.40
N LEU A 127 -4.44 8.61 -3.40
CA LEU A 127 -3.38 9.62 -3.48
C LEU A 127 -3.86 11.03 -3.11
N LEU A 128 -5.17 11.23 -2.90
CA LEU A 128 -5.74 12.54 -2.58
C LEU A 128 -5.12 13.13 -1.30
N GLY A 129 -4.69 14.40 -1.38
CA GLY A 129 -4.06 15.14 -0.29
C GLY A 129 -2.56 14.89 -0.16
N LEU A 130 -1.98 13.92 -0.89
CA LEU A 130 -0.54 13.66 -0.87
C LEU A 130 0.24 14.79 -1.57
N GLU A 131 -0.39 15.53 -2.48
CA GLU A 131 0.14 16.73 -3.14
C GLU A 131 0.49 17.88 -2.19
N HIS A 132 -0.01 17.85 -0.95
CA HIS A 132 0.35 18.84 0.08
C HIS A 132 1.71 18.58 0.72
N TYR A 133 2.35 17.45 0.42
CA TYR A 133 3.64 17.04 0.97
C TYR A 133 4.74 17.13 -0.09
N SER A 134 5.89 17.66 0.30
CA SER A 134 7.06 17.76 -0.58
C SER A 134 7.83 16.44 -0.72
N HIS A 135 7.73 15.56 0.29
CA HIS A 135 8.48 14.31 0.36
C HIS A 135 7.60 13.17 0.89
N ILE A 136 7.94 11.96 0.46
CA ILE A 136 7.28 10.73 0.87
C ILE A 136 8.31 9.66 1.23
N TRP A 137 7.97 8.86 2.24
CA TRP A 137 8.58 7.56 2.46
C TRP A 137 8.04 6.55 1.46
N ILE A 138 8.93 5.74 0.91
CA ILE A 138 8.61 4.63 0.01
C ILE A 138 9.19 3.36 0.63
N ILE A 139 8.31 2.39 0.89
CA ILE A 139 8.67 1.05 1.36
C ILE A 139 8.59 0.10 0.18
N PHE A 140 9.70 -0.56 -0.15
CA PHE A 140 9.80 -1.38 -1.36
C PHE A 140 10.54 -2.69 -1.12
N LEU A 141 10.51 -3.59 -2.09
CA LEU A 141 11.21 -4.87 -2.03
C LEU A 141 12.44 -4.89 -2.95
N PHE A 142 13.58 -5.38 -2.43
CA PHE A 142 14.76 -5.63 -3.24
C PHE A 142 14.63 -6.90 -4.10
N HIS A 143 13.71 -6.86 -5.08
CA HIS A 143 13.30 -7.99 -5.92
C HIS A 143 14.42 -8.66 -6.75
N LYS A 144 15.52 -7.95 -7.05
CA LYS A 144 16.68 -8.54 -7.75
C LYS A 144 17.80 -8.99 -6.82
N ASN A 145 17.63 -8.95 -5.50
CA ASN A 145 18.57 -9.64 -4.63
C ASN A 145 18.36 -11.13 -4.86
N GLY A 146 19.39 -11.80 -5.40
CA GLY A 146 19.33 -13.22 -5.72
C GLY A 146 19.16 -14.10 -4.48
N HIS A 147 19.81 -15.26 -4.46
CA HIS A 147 19.63 -16.27 -3.42
C HIS A 147 19.54 -15.68 -1.99
N LEU A 148 18.45 -16.02 -1.29
CA LEU A 148 18.01 -15.54 0.03
C LEU A 148 18.95 -15.92 1.19
N SER A 149 20.26 -16.08 0.94
CA SER A 149 21.23 -16.27 2.01
C SER A 149 21.56 -14.91 2.63
N TYR A 150 20.96 -14.60 3.77
CA TYR A 150 21.36 -13.49 4.62
C TYR A 150 22.33 -13.98 5.70
N LYS A 151 23.29 -13.15 6.09
CA LYS A 151 24.25 -13.43 7.16
C LYS A 151 23.99 -12.49 8.33
N ALA A 152 24.09 -13.00 9.55
CA ALA A 152 23.96 -12.19 10.76
C ALA A 152 25.00 -11.06 10.84
N LYS A 153 26.20 -11.28 10.27
CA LYS A 153 27.25 -10.27 10.11
C LYS A 153 27.52 -10.00 8.64
N VAL A 154 27.70 -8.72 8.30
CA VAL A 154 28.01 -8.24 6.95
C VAL A 154 29.26 -7.37 6.96
N LYS A 155 29.83 -7.11 5.78
CA LYS A 155 31.02 -6.27 5.59
C LYS A 155 30.67 -5.06 4.72
N PRO A 156 30.18 -3.96 5.30
CA PRO A 156 29.80 -2.76 4.55
C PRO A 156 31.02 -2.14 3.85
N PRO A 157 30.87 -1.60 2.62
CA PRO A 157 31.98 -1.00 1.89
C PRO A 157 32.69 0.15 2.63
N ARG A 158 31.95 0.89 3.47
CA ARG A 158 32.45 2.08 4.17
C ARG A 158 33.21 1.79 5.47
N LEU A 159 33.34 0.52 5.88
CA LEU A 159 33.94 0.13 7.15
C LEU A 159 35.31 -0.56 7.01
N ASN A 160 36.06 -0.26 5.93
CA ASN A 160 37.47 -0.65 5.74
C ASN A 160 37.81 -2.11 6.09
N GLY A 161 36.90 -3.04 5.88
CA GLY A 161 37.15 -4.44 6.18
C GLY A 161 36.37 -5.03 7.35
N GLN A 162 35.85 -4.19 8.24
CA GLN A 162 35.20 -4.64 9.47
C GLN A 162 33.86 -5.34 9.21
N ARG A 163 33.57 -6.34 10.05
CA ARG A 163 32.29 -7.04 10.06
C ARG A 163 31.41 -6.48 11.18
N VAL A 164 30.21 -6.09 10.83
CA VAL A 164 29.21 -5.55 11.77
C VAL A 164 27.90 -6.33 11.67
N GLY A 165 27.05 -6.23 12.68
CA GLY A 165 25.73 -6.88 12.67
C GLY A 165 24.85 -6.36 11.53
N LEU A 166 24.11 -7.24 10.86
CA LEU A 166 23.27 -6.90 9.71
C LEU A 166 22.35 -5.70 9.96
N TYR A 167 21.70 -5.67 11.13
CA TYR A 167 20.73 -4.64 11.49
C TYR A 167 21.33 -3.27 11.80
N SER A 168 22.65 -3.19 12.02
CA SER A 168 23.38 -1.92 12.11
C SER A 168 23.66 -1.27 10.75
N THR A 169 23.19 -1.86 9.65
CA THR A 169 23.53 -1.46 8.28
C THR A 169 22.28 -1.28 7.42
N ARG A 170 22.43 -0.64 6.25
CA ARG A 170 21.39 -0.59 5.20
C ARG A 170 21.59 -1.67 4.12
N SER A 171 22.15 -2.83 4.48
CA SER A 171 22.36 -3.94 3.54
C SER A 171 21.03 -4.39 2.93
N PRO A 172 20.96 -4.64 1.61
CA PRO A 172 19.74 -5.09 0.96
C PRO A 172 19.52 -6.62 1.16
N HIS A 173 20.57 -7.37 1.52
CA HIS A 173 20.50 -8.81 1.82
C HIS A 173 20.07 -9.04 3.27
N ARG A 174 18.76 -9.13 3.49
CA ARG A 174 18.10 -9.24 4.81
C ARG A 174 17.04 -10.34 4.81
N PRO A 175 16.62 -10.85 6.00
CA PRO A 175 15.51 -11.81 6.10
C PRO A 175 14.26 -11.30 5.39
N ASN A 176 13.89 -10.04 5.68
CA ASN A 176 12.89 -9.29 4.93
C ASN A 176 13.63 -8.24 4.10
N ALA A 177 13.68 -8.45 2.79
CA ALA A 177 14.42 -7.60 1.86
C ALA A 177 13.68 -6.27 1.56
N LEU A 178 13.28 -5.58 2.63
CA LEU A 178 12.59 -4.30 2.60
C LEU A 178 13.59 -3.15 2.50
N GLY A 179 13.37 -2.28 1.53
CA GLY A 179 14.02 -1.00 1.38
C GLY A 179 13.13 0.13 1.89
N LEU A 180 13.78 1.24 2.27
CA LEU A 180 13.13 2.47 2.69
C LEU A 180 13.84 3.65 2.03
N THR A 181 13.08 4.46 1.30
CA THR A 181 13.61 5.62 0.59
C THR A 181 12.77 6.85 0.91
N LEU A 182 13.43 7.94 1.29
CA LEU A 182 12.84 9.28 1.30
C LEU A 182 12.98 9.86 -0.10
N ALA A 183 11.88 10.00 -0.82
CA ALA A 183 11.86 10.59 -2.15
C ALA A 183 11.18 11.95 -2.12
N LYS A 184 11.61 12.86 -2.98
CA LYS A 184 10.87 14.09 -3.26
C LYS A 184 9.69 13.77 -4.17
N LEU A 185 8.51 14.26 -3.79
CA LEU A 185 7.30 14.19 -4.61
C LEU A 185 7.26 15.44 -5.50
N ASP A 186 7.51 15.25 -6.80
CA ASP A 186 7.54 16.37 -7.75
C ASP A 186 6.12 16.75 -8.19
N LYS A 187 5.26 15.77 -8.46
CA LYS A 187 3.83 15.95 -8.78
C LYS A 187 3.08 14.62 -8.78
N ILE A 188 1.75 14.69 -8.79
CA ILE A 188 0.84 13.55 -9.00
C ILE A 188 0.02 13.80 -10.26
N THR A 189 -0.10 12.78 -11.12
CA THR A 189 -0.95 12.82 -12.32
C THR A 189 -1.82 11.56 -12.34
N GLY A 190 -3.10 11.69 -12.00
CA GLY A 190 -4.02 10.54 -11.90
C GLY A 190 -3.53 9.52 -10.85
N ASP A 191 -3.23 8.29 -11.30
CA ASP A 191 -2.75 7.18 -10.48
C ASP A 191 -1.21 7.10 -10.36
N THR A 192 -0.51 8.13 -10.85
CA THR A 192 0.94 8.12 -11.03
C THR A 192 1.62 9.24 -10.24
N LEU A 193 2.58 8.86 -9.39
CA LEU A 193 3.46 9.77 -8.67
C LEU A 193 4.74 9.99 -9.48
N HIS A 194 5.16 11.24 -9.60
CA HIS A 194 6.44 11.63 -10.20
C HIS A 194 7.42 11.99 -9.07
N LEU A 195 8.57 11.34 -9.07
CA LEU A 195 9.49 11.31 -7.94
C LEU A 195 10.90 11.71 -8.34
N SER A 196 11.62 12.33 -7.39
CA SER A 196 13.05 12.59 -7.50
C SER A 196 13.83 12.25 -6.25
N GLY A 197 15.16 12.14 -6.41
CA GLY A 197 16.03 11.66 -5.34
C GLY A 197 15.71 10.22 -4.97
N ILE A 198 15.65 9.34 -5.95
CA ILE A 198 15.38 7.90 -5.81
C ILE A 198 16.64 7.07 -6.02
N ASP A 199 16.68 5.90 -5.37
CA ASP A 199 17.76 4.91 -5.40
C ASP A 199 17.25 3.50 -5.76
N MET A 200 16.16 3.44 -6.52
CA MET A 200 15.48 2.22 -6.92
C MET A 200 15.65 1.96 -8.42
N ILE A 201 15.87 0.69 -8.78
CA ILE A 201 15.89 0.26 -10.18
C ILE A 201 14.47 0.16 -10.74
N SER A 202 14.35 0.27 -12.05
CA SER A 202 13.09 0.03 -12.75
C SER A 202 12.60 -1.41 -12.53
N GLY A 203 11.31 -1.57 -12.33
CA GLY A 203 10.65 -2.82 -11.94
C GLY A 203 10.61 -3.08 -10.43
N THR A 204 11.15 -2.18 -9.59
CA THR A 204 11.10 -2.36 -8.13
C THR A 204 9.67 -2.35 -7.61
N PRO A 205 9.20 -3.42 -6.93
CA PRO A 205 7.87 -3.45 -6.33
C PRO A 205 7.82 -2.56 -5.09
N VAL A 206 6.82 -1.68 -5.05
CA VAL A 206 6.51 -0.83 -3.88
C VAL A 206 5.40 -1.49 -3.09
N LEU A 207 5.59 -1.56 -1.78
CA LEU A 207 4.62 -2.10 -0.83
C LEU A 207 3.76 -1.01 -0.21
N ASP A 208 4.36 0.15 0.09
CA ASP A 208 3.66 1.23 0.78
C ASP A 208 4.31 2.60 0.53
N ILE A 209 3.53 3.66 0.70
CA ILE A 209 3.99 5.05 0.68
C ILE A 209 3.39 5.82 1.86
N LYS A 210 4.17 6.74 2.45
CA LYS A 210 3.70 7.59 3.55
C LYS A 210 4.21 9.02 3.39
N PRO A 211 3.44 10.06 3.76
CA PRO A 211 3.96 11.42 3.79
C PRO A 211 5.11 11.52 4.80
N TYR A 212 6.16 12.27 4.43
CA TYR A 212 7.22 12.63 5.38
C TYR A 212 6.79 13.85 6.20
N ILE A 213 6.87 13.74 7.52
CA ILE A 213 6.53 14.82 8.44
C ILE A 213 7.75 15.14 9.32
N PRO A 214 8.42 16.30 9.15
CA PRO A 214 9.64 16.64 9.89
C PRO A 214 9.50 16.53 11.42
N ASP A 215 8.35 16.92 11.97
CA ASP A 215 8.09 16.88 13.42
C ASP A 215 8.10 15.46 13.99
N TYR A 216 7.78 14.45 13.18
CA TYR A 216 7.70 13.05 13.60
C TYR A 216 8.91 12.23 13.16
N ASP A 217 9.40 12.51 11.95
CA ASP A 217 10.39 11.70 11.26
C ASP A 217 11.83 12.23 11.41
N CYS A 218 12.00 13.50 11.81
CA CYS A 218 13.32 14.08 12.08
C CYS A 218 13.58 14.12 13.59
N PRO A 219 14.55 13.37 14.13
CA PRO A 219 14.86 13.43 15.56
C PRO A 219 15.27 14.82 16.06
N GLN A 220 15.83 15.66 15.17
CA GLN A 220 16.31 17.01 15.50
C GLN A 220 15.18 18.01 15.74
N SER A 221 13.97 17.80 15.20
CA SER A 221 12.82 18.68 15.45
C SER A 221 12.31 18.59 16.90
N ARG A 222 12.64 17.52 17.62
CA ARG A 222 12.27 17.32 19.03
C ARG A 222 13.18 18.04 20.03
N SER A 223 14.35 18.48 19.58
CA SER A 223 15.30 19.22 20.41
C SER A 223 15.15 20.69 20.03
N GLY A 224 14.63 21.53 20.92
CA GLY A 224 14.45 22.98 20.70
C GLY A 224 15.75 23.78 20.55
N LEU A 225 16.69 23.28 19.74
CA LEU A 225 17.95 23.91 19.40
C LEU A 225 17.95 24.20 17.90
N GLY A 226 17.53 25.43 17.59
CA GLY A 226 17.85 26.23 16.41
C GLY A 226 18.19 25.47 15.12
N GLY A 227 17.19 25.31 14.27
CA GLY A 227 17.36 24.89 12.88
C GLY A 227 16.19 25.37 12.02
N GLU A 228 16.03 26.69 11.89
CA GLU A 228 14.95 27.32 11.10
C GLU A 228 14.98 26.92 9.60
N GLU A 229 16.05 26.28 9.11
CA GLU A 229 16.16 25.84 7.72
C GLU A 229 15.35 24.58 7.36
N CYS A 230 14.99 23.72 8.33
CA CYS A 230 14.31 22.45 8.01
C CYS A 230 12.79 22.60 7.85
N LEU A 231 12.19 23.58 8.52
CA LEU A 231 10.73 23.76 8.59
C LEU A 231 10.16 24.50 7.37
N SER A 232 10.89 25.46 6.79
CA SER A 232 10.35 26.31 5.72
C SER A 232 10.21 25.58 4.37
N ALA A 233 11.00 24.52 4.13
CA ALA A 233 11.01 23.81 2.86
C ALA A 233 9.89 22.77 2.70
N CYS A 234 9.18 22.39 3.77
CA CYS A 234 8.21 21.29 3.73
C CYS A 234 6.74 21.71 3.73
N MET A 235 6.40 22.96 4.05
CA MET A 235 5.00 23.40 4.14
C MET A 235 4.77 24.70 3.38
N SER A 236 4.35 24.61 2.12
CA SER A 236 3.85 25.80 1.41
C SER A 236 2.38 26.13 1.67
N SER A 237 1.59 25.23 2.30
CA SER A 237 0.17 25.53 2.69
C SER A 237 -0.39 24.71 3.87
N GLY A 238 0.45 24.10 4.71
CA GLY A 238 0.04 22.98 5.58
C GLY A 238 -0.46 23.27 7.01
N ARG A 239 -0.70 24.52 7.44
CA ARG A 239 -1.09 24.77 8.85
C ARG A 239 -2.42 24.10 9.27
N VAL A 240 -3.34 23.86 8.35
CA VAL A 240 -4.66 23.27 8.66
C VAL A 240 -4.58 21.75 8.84
N MET A 241 -3.71 21.05 8.10
CA MET A 241 -3.64 19.58 8.13
C MET A 241 -2.85 19.05 9.33
N LEU A 242 -1.83 19.79 9.77
CA LEU A 242 -1.03 19.42 10.95
C LEU A 242 -1.88 19.48 12.23
N GLN A 243 -2.80 20.44 12.32
CA GLN A 243 -3.73 20.57 13.44
C GLN A 243 -4.71 19.38 13.49
N MET A 244 -5.21 18.90 12.35
CA MET A 244 -6.09 17.72 12.30
C MET A 244 -5.39 16.41 12.71
N LEU A 245 -4.09 16.26 12.46
CA LEU A 245 -3.31 15.09 12.87
C LEU A 245 -2.92 15.11 14.36
N GLN A 246 -2.75 16.31 14.93
CA GLN A 246 -2.38 16.49 16.35
C GLN A 246 -3.59 16.35 17.29
N GLU A 247 -4.81 16.63 16.83
CA GLU A 247 -6.03 16.58 17.65
C GLU A 247 -6.67 15.17 17.76
N GLY A 248 -6.18 14.16 17.00
CA GLY A 248 -6.81 12.84 16.87
C GLY A 248 -6.12 11.67 17.58
N GLY A 249 -5.23 11.91 18.55
CA GLY A 249 -4.39 10.90 19.20
C GLY A 249 -5.11 9.98 20.19
N ARG A 250 -6.07 9.17 19.74
CA ARG A 250 -6.51 7.97 20.47
C ARG A 250 -6.85 6.88 19.45
N TRP A 251 -6.12 5.75 19.52
CA TRP A 251 -6.48 4.55 18.76
C TRP A 251 -7.93 4.19 19.12
N PRO A 252 -8.87 4.07 18.17
CA PRO A 252 -10.19 3.56 18.50
C PRO A 252 -10.00 2.13 19.01
N HIS A 253 -10.33 1.91 20.29
CA HIS A 253 -10.43 0.58 20.84
C HIS A 253 -11.51 -0.16 20.05
N SER A 254 -11.10 -1.28 19.46
CA SER A 254 -11.93 -2.31 18.83
C SER A 254 -13.07 -2.76 19.73
#